data_AF-A0A7H4MS01-F1
#
_entry.id   AF-A0A7H4MS01-F1
#
_cell.length_a   1.000
_cell.length_b   1.000
_cell.length_c   1.000
_cell.angle_alpha   90.00
_cell.angle_beta   90.00
_cell.angle_gamma   90.00
#
_symmetry.space_group_name_H-M   'P 1'
#
loop_
_entity.id
_entity.type
_entity.pdbx_description
1 polymer ?
#
loop_
_entity_poly.entity_id
_entity_poly.type
_entity_poly.pdbx_seq_one_letter_code
_entity_poly.pdbx_strand_id
1 'polypeptide(L)'
;MKWTHVGWLLAGLLTASASLRAADVTLTVNGKVVARPCTVSTVNATVELGDLYTFSLIGAGSASAWHSVALDLSNCPWVLHG
;
A
#
# COMPACT_ATOMS: atom_id res chain seq x y z
N MET A 1 -30.54 30.47 -62.97
CA MET A 1 -29.90 31.25 -61.88
C MET A 1 -30.35 30.79 -60.46
N LYS A 2 -30.54 29.49 -60.17
CA LYS A 2 -31.02 29.02 -58.83
C LYS A 2 -30.37 27.72 -58.32
N TRP A 3 -29.34 27.21 -59.01
CA TRP A 3 -28.66 25.95 -58.65
C TRP A 3 -27.32 26.21 -57.93
N THR A 4 -26.60 27.26 -58.34
CA THR A 4 -25.27 27.61 -57.81
C THR A 4 -25.30 28.05 -56.34
N HIS A 5 -26.40 28.65 -55.88
CA HIS A 5 -26.55 29.09 -54.49
C HIS A 5 -26.80 27.93 -53.51
N VAL A 6 -27.43 26.85 -53.96
CA VAL A 6 -27.68 25.65 -53.13
C VAL A 6 -26.37 24.92 -52.85
N GLY A 7 -25.49 24.80 -53.86
CA GLY A 7 -24.16 24.21 -53.70
C GLY A 7 -23.26 25.00 -52.75
N TRP A 8 -23.34 26.34 -52.80
CA TRP A 8 -22.56 27.19 -51.90
C TRP A 8 -23.11 27.15 -50.47
N LEU A 9 -24.43 27.10 -50.29
CA LEU A 9 -25.04 26.93 -48.96
C LEU A 9 -24.71 25.57 -48.33
N LEU A 10 -24.68 24.49 -49.13
CA LEU A 10 -24.27 23.17 -48.66
C LEU A 10 -22.78 23.13 -48.29
N ALA A 11 -21.91 23.75 -49.09
CA ALA A 11 -20.48 23.82 -48.77
C ALA A 11 -20.19 24.63 -47.49
N GLY A 12 -20.97 25.67 -47.21
CA GLY A 12 -20.89 26.42 -45.95
C GLY A 12 -21.37 25.65 -44.73
N LEU A 13 -22.28 24.68 -44.91
CA LEU A 13 -22.78 23.83 -43.82
C LEU A 13 -21.77 22.75 -43.41
N LEU A 14 -20.97 22.25 -44.35
CA LEU A 14 -19.95 21.21 -44.09
C LEU A 14 -18.69 21.73 -43.39
N THR A 15 -18.39 23.03 -43.47
CA THR A 15 -17.23 23.63 -42.76
C THR A 15 -17.51 23.94 -41.30
N ALA A 16 -18.76 23.79 -40.85
CA ALA A 16 -19.18 23.95 -39.46
C ALA A 16 -19.10 22.63 -38.66
N SER A 17 -18.38 21.61 -39.15
CA SER A 17 -18.11 20.38 -38.39
C SER A 17 -17.25 20.73 -37.17
N ALA A 18 -17.95 20.98 -36.07
CA ALA A 18 -17.40 21.37 -34.79
C ALA A 18 -16.27 20.43 -34.36
N SER A 19 -15.13 21.02 -34.02
CA SER A 19 -14.00 20.36 -33.39
C SER A 19 -14.42 19.82 -32.03
N LEU A 20 -14.79 18.54 -31.97
CA LEU A 20 -14.95 17.77 -30.73
C LEU A 20 -13.58 17.70 -30.04
N ARG A 21 -13.25 18.71 -29.23
CA ARG A 21 -12.09 18.66 -28.32
C ARG A 21 -12.47 17.79 -27.14
N ALA A 22 -11.87 16.60 -27.06
CA ALA A 22 -11.78 15.88 -25.80
C ALA A 22 -10.85 16.66 -24.88
N ALA A 23 -11.38 17.16 -23.76
CA ALA A 23 -10.55 17.67 -22.68
C ALA A 23 -10.16 16.47 -21.82
N ASP A 24 -8.88 16.13 -21.81
CA ASP A 24 -8.34 15.11 -20.89
C ASP A 24 -8.41 15.69 -19.47
N VAL A 25 -9.25 15.10 -18.63
CA VAL A 25 -9.42 15.53 -17.24
C VAL A 25 -8.43 14.74 -16.39
N THR A 26 -7.30 15.36 -16.06
CA THR A 26 -6.32 14.77 -15.15
C THR A 26 -6.81 14.89 -13.71
N LEU A 27 -7.27 13.76 -13.17
CA LEU A 27 -7.67 13.64 -11.76
C LEU A 27 -6.44 13.25 -10.93
N THR A 28 -5.83 14.25 -10.28
CA THR A 28 -4.69 14.01 -9.39
C THR A 28 -5.19 13.55 -8.02
N VAL A 29 -5.10 12.24 -7.77
CA VAL A 29 -5.44 11.63 -6.48
C VAL A 29 -4.19 11.60 -5.60
N ASN A 30 -4.10 12.54 -4.66
CA ASN A 30 -3.05 12.52 -3.64
C ASN A 30 -3.50 11.64 -2.46
N GLY A 31 -2.70 10.63 -2.10
CA GLY A 31 -2.96 9.75 -0.96
C GLY A 31 -1.68 9.37 -0.23
N LYS A 32 -1.72 9.38 1.11
CA LYS A 32 -0.65 8.85 1.97
C LYS A 32 -1.04 7.44 2.40
N VAL A 33 -0.32 6.44 1.93
CA VAL A 33 -0.50 5.06 2.40
C VAL A 33 0.29 4.90 3.69
N VAL A 34 -0.41 4.80 4.82
CA VAL A 34 0.19 4.40 6.10
C VAL A 34 -0.17 2.95 6.34
N ALA A 35 0.85 2.10 6.51
CA ALA A 35 0.65 0.72 6.89
C ALA A 35 0.03 0.64 8.29
N ARG A 36 -1.01 -0.19 8.44
CA ARG A 36 -1.57 -0.47 9.77
C ARG A 36 -0.60 -1.37 10.54
N PRO A 37 -0.41 -1.18 11.85
CA PRO A 37 0.37 -2.13 12.63
C PRO A 37 -0.31 -3.50 12.66
N CYS A 38 0.47 -4.57 12.84
CA CYS A 38 -0.07 -5.88 13.16
C CYS A 38 -0.75 -5.87 14.54
N THR A 39 -1.65 -6.82 14.76
CA THR A 39 -2.22 -7.08 16.08
C THR A 39 -1.42 -8.18 16.77
N VAL A 40 -1.08 -7.98 18.05
CA VAL A 40 -0.42 -9.02 18.86
C VAL A 40 -1.48 -10.06 19.25
N SER A 41 -1.31 -11.29 18.78
CA SER A 41 -2.20 -12.41 19.09
C SER A 41 -1.77 -13.19 20.33
N THR A 42 -0.47 -13.15 20.66
CA THR A 42 0.05 -13.81 21.86
C THR A 42 -0.47 -13.11 23.11
N VAL A 43 -1.37 -13.78 23.83
CA VAL A 43 -1.99 -13.22 25.04
C VAL A 43 -1.08 -13.36 26.27
N ASN A 44 -0.49 -14.54 26.45
CA ASN A 44 0.48 -14.82 27.52
C ASN A 44 1.55 -15.77 27.00
N ALA A 45 2.79 -15.55 27.41
CA ALA A 45 3.92 -16.42 27.12
C ALA A 45 4.72 -16.62 28.41
N THR A 46 4.85 -17.88 28.84
CA THR A 46 5.69 -18.26 29.98
C THR A 46 6.90 -19.00 29.43
N VAL A 47 8.08 -18.61 29.89
CA VAL A 47 9.35 -19.19 29.46
C VAL A 47 10.02 -19.81 30.69
N GLU A 48 10.04 -21.13 30.73
CA GLU A 48 10.71 -21.89 31.78
C GLU A 48 12.21 -22.00 31.48
N LEU A 49 13.03 -21.43 32.34
CA LEU A 49 14.49 -21.48 32.25
C LEU A 49 15.09 -22.77 32.84
N GLY A 50 14.26 -23.56 33.54
CA GLY A 50 14.69 -24.74 34.27
C GLY A 50 15.60 -24.41 35.47
N ASP A 51 16.40 -25.39 35.89
CA ASP A 51 17.27 -25.25 37.04
C ASP A 51 18.57 -24.50 36.69
N LEU A 52 18.82 -23.41 37.41
CA LEU A 52 20.03 -22.62 37.31
C LEU A 52 20.85 -22.75 38.59
N TYR A 53 22.13 -23.07 38.42
CA TYR A 53 23.04 -23.26 39.54
C TYR A 53 23.99 -22.07 39.69
N THR A 54 24.10 -21.55 40.91
CA THR A 54 24.93 -20.36 41.22
C THR A 54 26.41 -20.57 40.93
N PHE A 55 26.92 -21.80 41.02
CA PHE A 55 28.32 -22.11 40.69
C PHE A 55 28.63 -21.92 39.19
N SER A 56 27.62 -21.91 38.32
CA SER A 56 27.80 -21.67 36.89
C SER A 56 27.74 -20.18 36.53
N LEU A 57 27.33 -19.31 37.47
CA LEU A 57 27.15 -17.86 37.27
C LEU A 57 28.05 -17.01 38.20
N ILE A 58 29.31 -17.43 38.38
CA ILE A 58 30.22 -16.81 39.36
C ILE A 58 30.83 -15.49 38.83
N GLY A 59 31.08 -15.39 37.52
CA GLY A 59 31.75 -14.24 36.91
C GLY A 59 30.78 -13.24 36.27
N ALA A 60 31.17 -11.97 36.22
CA ALA A 60 30.43 -10.97 35.44
C ALA A 60 30.32 -11.41 33.97
N GLY A 61 29.11 -11.33 33.41
CA GLY A 61 28.82 -11.79 32.05
C GLY A 61 28.52 -13.29 31.90
N SER A 62 28.51 -14.07 32.99
CA SER A 62 28.02 -15.46 32.96
C SER A 62 26.52 -15.47 32.69
N ALA A 63 26.05 -16.40 31.85
CA ALA A 63 24.65 -16.49 31.43
C ALA A 63 24.18 -17.95 31.34
N SER A 64 22.85 -18.14 31.36
CA SER A 64 22.20 -19.42 31.12
C SER A 64 22.21 -19.80 29.64
N ALA A 65 21.66 -20.98 29.33
CA ALA A 65 21.30 -21.33 27.97
C ALA A 65 20.24 -20.36 27.41
N TRP A 66 20.21 -20.25 26.08
CA TRP A 66 19.21 -19.46 25.35
C TRP A 66 17.89 -20.22 25.27
N HIS A 67 16.78 -19.50 25.49
CA HIS A 67 15.43 -20.01 25.29
C HIS A 67 14.75 -19.22 24.17
N SER A 68 14.23 -19.93 23.17
CA SER A 68 13.48 -19.33 22.08
C SER A 68 12.07 -18.96 22.53
N VAL A 69 11.62 -17.78 22.15
CA VAL A 69 10.25 -17.30 22.39
C VAL A 69 9.66 -16.89 21.05
N ALA A 70 8.39 -17.24 20.84
CA ALA A 70 7.66 -16.86 19.65
C ALA A 70 6.61 -15.79 20.00
N LEU A 71 6.50 -14.78 19.15
CA LEU A 71 5.44 -13.78 19.18
C LEU A 71 4.57 -13.96 17.94
N ASP A 72 3.30 -14.30 18.15
CA ASP A 72 2.32 -14.43 17.09
C ASP A 72 1.67 -13.08 16.79
N LEU A 73 1.67 -12.72 15.51
CA LEU A 73 1.12 -11.48 15.00
C LEU A 73 0.03 -11.83 13.97
N SER A 74 -1.16 -11.27 14.16
CA SER A 74 -2.27 -11.39 13.22
C SER A 74 -2.60 -10.05 12.57
N ASN A 75 -3.39 -10.10 11.50
CA ASN A 75 -3.88 -8.90 10.79
C ASN A 75 -2.77 -7.96 10.32
N CYS A 76 -1.59 -8.51 10.00
CA CYS A 76 -0.50 -7.76 9.41
C CYS A 76 -0.86 -7.33 7.99
N PRO A 77 -0.67 -6.05 7.60
CA PRO A 77 -0.76 -5.69 6.20
C PRO A 77 0.37 -6.34 5.42
N TRP A 78 0.06 -6.80 4.21
CA TRP A 78 1.04 -7.23 3.22
C TRP A 78 1.73 -5.98 2.66
N VAL A 79 2.58 -5.31 3.44
CA VAL A 79 3.47 -4.32 2.85
C VAL A 79 4.55 -5.10 2.13
N LEU A 80 4.33 -5.30 0.82
CA LEU A 80 5.42 -5.67 -0.08
C LEU A 80 6.44 -4.53 0.01
N HIS A 81 7.57 -4.82 0.65
CA HIS A 81 8.78 -4.04 0.48
C HIS A 81 9.16 -4.15 -1.00
N GLY A 82 8.79 -3.13 -1.78
CA GLY A 82 9.32 -2.91 -3.12
C GLY A 82 10.75 -2.40 -3.06
#